data_AF-A0A7C1EV01-F1
#
_entry.id   AF-A0A7C1EV01-F1
#
_cell.length_a   1.000
_cell.length_b   1.000
_cell.length_c   1.000
_cell.angle_alpha   90.00
_cell.angle_beta   90.00
_cell.angle_gamma   90.00
#
_symmetry.space_group_name_H-M   'P 1'
#
loop_
_entity.id
_entity.type
_entity.pdbx_description
1 polymer ?
#
loop_
_entity_poly.entity_id
_entity_poly.type
_entity_poly.pdbx_seq_one_letter_code
_entity_poly.pdbx_strand_id
1 'polypeptide(L)'
;MVSAEKEDIKRRLEEYHKKNVAYIIVLLIIWFIVSLGGILVVKGLNEFTFLGFPFGYYLGAQLSIIVFIIEIFVYAKLMDNLDKKYGFYED
;
A
#
# COMPACT_ATOMS: atom_id res chain seq x y z
N MET A 1 2.35 28.81 -29.08
CA MET A 1 3.09 27.54 -28.93
C MET A 1 3.39 27.24 -27.46
N VAL A 2 4.11 28.11 -26.74
CA VAL A 2 4.47 27.93 -25.31
C VAL A 2 3.27 27.75 -24.35
N SER A 3 2.12 28.39 -24.63
CA SER A 3 0.93 28.25 -23.77
C SER A 3 0.29 26.86 -23.82
N ALA A 4 0.30 26.21 -24.99
CA ALA A 4 -0.31 24.88 -25.17
C ALA A 4 0.53 23.78 -24.50
N GLU A 5 1.86 23.93 -24.51
CA GLU A 5 2.79 23.01 -23.85
C GLU A 5 2.67 23.04 -22.33
N LYS A 6 2.56 24.24 -21.73
CA LYS A 6 2.33 24.38 -20.28
C LYS A 6 1.01 23.76 -19.83
N GLU A 7 -0.02 23.84 -20.67
CA GLU A 7 -1.34 23.29 -20.39
C GLU A 7 -1.35 21.75 -20.43
N ASP A 8 -0.57 21.15 -21.33
CA ASP A 8 -0.39 19.69 -21.42
C ASP A 8 0.38 19.12 -20.22
N ILE A 9 1.49 19.75 -19.82
CA ILE A 9 2.26 19.35 -18.63
C ILE A 9 1.39 19.38 -17.37
N LYS A 10 0.57 20.43 -17.24
CA LYS A 10 -0.33 20.58 -16.09
C LYS A 10 -1.37 19.45 -16.03
N ARG A 11 -1.96 19.07 -17.17
CA ARG A 11 -2.89 17.93 -17.25
C ARG A 11 -2.23 16.61 -16.87
N ARG A 12 -1.01 16.34 -17.36
CA ARG A 12 -0.25 15.13 -17.02
C ARG A 12 0.07 15.03 -15.52
N LEU A 13 0.43 16.15 -14.88
CA LEU A 13 0.66 16.22 -13.43
C LEU A 13 -0.63 16.00 -12.62
N GLU A 14 -1.75 16.58 -13.04
CA GLU A 14 -3.05 16.40 -12.39
C GLU A 14 -3.50 14.93 -12.46
N GLU A 15 -3.36 14.28 -13.61
CA GLU A 15 -3.67 12.86 -13.76
C GLU A 15 -2.74 11.95 -12.95
N TYR A 16 -1.44 12.27 -12.93
CA TYR A 16 -0.44 11.58 -12.13
C TYR A 16 -0.80 11.62 -10.65
N HIS A 17 -1.09 12.82 -10.13
CA HIS A 17 -1.44 13.03 -8.72
C HIS A 17 -2.72 12.27 -8.36
N LYS A 18 -3.75 12.34 -9.22
CA LYS A 18 -5.00 11.59 -9.02
C LYS A 18 -4.78 10.08 -8.93
N LYS A 19 -3.89 9.53 -9.76
CA LYS A 19 -3.55 8.10 -9.73
C LYS A 19 -2.72 7.71 -8.52
N ASN A 20 -1.75 8.53 -8.13
CA ASN A 20 -0.98 8.28 -6.92
C ASN A 20 -1.89 8.23 -5.68
N VAL A 21 -2.78 9.23 -5.54
CA VAL A 21 -3.79 9.25 -4.47
C VAL A 21 -4.68 8.00 -4.52
N ALA A 22 -5.09 7.54 -5.71
CA ALA A 22 -5.86 6.31 -5.84
C ALA A 22 -5.09 5.07 -5.34
N TYR A 23 -3.78 4.96 -5.61
CA TYR A 23 -2.96 3.88 -5.07
C TYR A 23 -2.88 3.92 -3.55
N ILE A 24 -2.66 5.10 -2.98
CA ILE A 24 -2.64 5.28 -1.52
C ILE A 24 -3.97 4.84 -0.91
N ILE A 25 -5.11 5.24 -1.48
CA ILE A 25 -6.44 4.86 -0.98
C ILE A 25 -6.64 3.33 -1.06
N VAL A 26 -6.27 2.69 -2.17
CA VAL A 26 -6.40 1.23 -2.31
C VAL A 26 -5.54 0.50 -1.29
N LEU A 27 -4.31 0.95 -1.07
CA LEU A 27 -3.42 0.37 -0.06
C LEU A 27 -4.00 0.55 1.35
N LEU A 28 -4.53 1.72 1.69
CA LEU A 28 -5.19 1.95 2.98
C LEU A 28 -6.42 1.05 3.19
N ILE A 29 -7.18 0.75 2.13
CA ILE A 29 -8.30 -0.18 2.21
C ILE A 29 -7.79 -1.61 2.49
N ILE A 30 -6.75 -2.05 1.78
CA ILE A 30 -6.12 -3.35 2.01
C ILE A 30 -5.61 -3.44 3.46
N TRP A 31 -4.88 -2.43 3.90
CA TRP A 31 -4.38 -2.31 5.26
C TRP A 31 -5.48 -2.44 6.31
N PHE A 32 -6.61 -1.76 6.08
CA PHE A 32 -7.77 -1.79 6.99
C PHE A 32 -8.42 -3.18 7.03
N ILE A 33 -8.62 -3.81 5.87
CA ILE A 33 -9.18 -5.17 5.78
C ILE A 33 -8.28 -6.16 6.52
N VAL A 34 -6.96 -6.07 6.34
CA VAL A 34 -6.02 -6.99 6.98
C VAL A 34 -5.93 -6.74 8.49
N SER A 35 -5.92 -5.49 8.91
CA SER A 35 -5.94 -5.13 10.34
C SER A 35 -7.20 -5.64 11.05
N LEU A 36 -8.38 -5.52 10.42
CA LEU A 36 -9.63 -6.06 10.94
C LEU A 36 -9.69 -7.60 10.88
N GLY A 37 -9.23 -8.18 9.77
CA GLY A 37 -9.23 -9.64 9.56
C GLY A 37 -8.30 -10.36 10.52
N GLY A 38 -7.15 -9.77 10.85
CA GLY A 38 -6.21 -10.30 11.84
C GLY A 38 -6.88 -10.57 13.18
N ILE A 39 -7.71 -9.64 13.68
CA ILE A 39 -8.37 -9.73 14.99
C ILE A 39 -9.37 -10.90 15.06
N LEU A 40 -10.07 -11.20 13.96
CA LEU A 40 -11.06 -12.28 13.91
C LEU A 40 -10.40 -13.68 13.92
N VAL A 41 -9.22 -13.80 13.31
CA VAL A 41 -8.48 -15.07 13.19
C VAL A 41 -7.78 -15.46 14.52
N VAL A 42 -7.48 -14.49 15.39
CA VAL A 42 -6.80 -14.72 16.68
C VAL A 42 -7.57 -15.67 17.61
N LYS A 43 -8.90 -15.71 17.55
CA LYS A 43 -9.70 -16.54 18.47
C LYS A 43 -9.48 -18.04 18.28
N GLY A 44 -9.29 -18.51 17.04
CA GLY A 44 -9.00 -19.93 16.77
C GLY A 44 -7.52 -20.30 16.95
N LEU A 45 -6.62 -19.33 16.83
CA LEU A 45 -5.16 -19.55 16.93
C LEU A 45 -4.63 -19.54 18.37
N ASN A 46 -5.43 -19.10 19.34
CA ASN A 46 -5.03 -19.08 20.75
C ASN A 46 -4.95 -20.47 21.40
N GLU A 47 -5.42 -21.52 20.73
CA GLU A 47 -5.23 -22.92 21.18
C GLU A 47 -3.78 -23.38 21.06
N PHE A 48 -3.01 -22.74 20.16
CA PHE A 48 -1.58 -23.03 19.98
C PHE A 48 -0.74 -22.03 20.75
N THR A 49 0.24 -22.52 21.49
CA THR A 49 1.23 -21.70 22.18
C THR A 49 2.52 -21.64 21.36
N PHE A 50 3.09 -20.45 21.25
CA PHE A 50 4.35 -20.18 20.60
C PHE A 50 5.24 -19.37 21.54
N LEU A 51 6.46 -19.85 21.80
CA LEU A 51 7.43 -19.23 22.72
C LEU A 51 6.87 -18.95 24.14
N GLY A 52 5.92 -19.77 24.61
CA GLY A 52 5.29 -19.62 25.93
C GLY A 52 4.10 -18.64 25.99
N PHE A 53 3.70 -18.06 24.86
CA PHE A 53 2.54 -17.17 24.75
C PHE A 53 1.52 -17.70 23.72
N PRO A 54 0.24 -17.30 23.78
CA PRO A 54 -0.74 -17.68 22.76
C PRO A 54 -0.30 -17.21 21.38
N PHE A 55 -0.26 -18.11 20.40
CA PHE A 55 0.22 -17.83 19.05
C PHE A 55 -0.60 -16.74 18.36
N GLY A 56 -1.90 -16.68 18.62
CA GLY A 56 -2.78 -15.60 18.15
C GLY A 56 -2.33 -14.22 18.62
N TYR A 57 -1.79 -14.08 19.84
CA TYR A 57 -1.27 -12.81 20.35
C TYR A 57 0.00 -12.38 19.59
N TYR A 58 0.93 -13.31 19.37
CA TYR A 58 2.15 -13.06 18.61
C TYR A 58 1.84 -12.66 17.15
N LEU A 59 0.91 -13.39 16.51
CA LEU A 59 0.48 -13.07 15.16
C LEU A 59 -0.20 -11.70 15.11
N GLY A 60 -1.10 -11.38 16.04
CA GLY A 60 -1.74 -10.06 16.10
C GLY A 60 -0.74 -8.89 16.17
N ALA A 61 0.38 -9.08 16.89
CA ALA A 61 1.44 -8.07 16.98
C ALA A 61 2.29 -7.98 15.71
N GLN A 62 2.66 -9.10 15.08
CA GLN A 62 3.57 -9.13 13.92
C GLN A 62 2.85 -8.96 12.57
N LEU A 63 1.56 -9.28 12.49
CA LEU A 63 0.79 -9.24 11.24
C LEU A 63 0.76 -7.82 10.66
N SER A 64 0.52 -6.81 11.50
CA SER A 64 0.41 -5.42 11.05
C SER A 64 1.71 -4.91 10.41
N ILE A 65 2.85 -5.17 11.03
CA ILE A 65 4.15 -4.71 10.51
C ILE A 65 4.56 -5.44 9.22
N ILE A 66 4.31 -6.76 9.13
CA ILE A 66 4.62 -7.52 7.91
C ILE A 66 3.77 -7.02 6.73
N VAL A 67 2.48 -6.78 6.97
CA VAL A 67 1.56 -6.27 5.94
C VAL A 67 1.97 -4.88 5.50
N PHE A 68 2.33 -4.01 6.45
CA PHE A 68 2.81 -2.66 6.15
C PHE A 68 4.07 -2.67 5.27
N ILE A 69 5.04 -3.55 5.55
CA ILE A 69 6.24 -3.70 4.71
C ILE A 69 5.87 -4.14 3.29
N ILE A 70 4.96 -5.11 3.15
CA ILE A 70 4.49 -5.59 1.84
C ILE A 70 3.81 -4.46 1.08
N GLU A 71 2.99 -3.64 1.73
CA GLU A 71 2.32 -2.49 1.11
C GLU A 71 3.32 -1.47 0.57
N ILE A 72 4.41 -1.20 1.29
CA ILE A 72 5.48 -0.31 0.80
C ILE A 72 6.10 -0.85 -0.49
N PHE A 73 6.43 -2.14 -0.54
CA PHE A 73 7.00 -2.74 -1.75
C PHE A 73 6.01 -2.74 -2.93
N VAL A 74 4.73 -3.01 -2.67
CA VAL A 74 3.69 -2.96 -3.69
C VAL A 74 3.49 -1.53 -4.20
N TYR A 75 3.45 -0.55 -3.31
CA TYR A 75 3.38 0.87 -3.66
C TYR A 75 4.57 1.29 -4.52
N ALA A 76 5.80 0.96 -4.12
CA ALA A 76 7.00 1.28 -4.87
C ALA A 76 6.93 0.72 -6.30
N LYS A 77 6.53 -0.54 -6.46
CA LYS A 77 6.35 -1.16 -7.78
C LYS A 77 5.21 -0.52 -8.61
N LEU A 78 4.14 -0.07 -7.96
CA LEU A 78 3.06 0.65 -8.63
C LEU A 78 3.50 2.04 -9.09
N MET A 79 4.28 2.75 -8.27
CA MET A 79 4.87 4.04 -8.60
C MET A 79 5.87 3.92 -9.75
N ASP A 80 6.77 2.93 -9.74
CA ASP A 80 7.67 2.68 -10.87
C ASP A 80 6.92 2.52 -12.21
N ASN A 81 5.77 1.84 -12.19
CA ASN A 81 4.94 1.68 -13.38
C ASN A 81 4.21 2.98 -13.75
N LEU A 82 3.83 3.79 -12.77
CA LEU A 82 3.16 5.08 -12.98
C LEU A 82 4.15 6.10 -13.58
N ASP A 83 5.36 6.16 -13.05
CA ASP A 83 6.43 7.04 -13.53
C ASP A 83 6.81 6.70 -14.97
N LYS A 84 6.91 5.40 -15.32
CA LYS A 84 7.10 4.95 -16.71
C LYS A 84 5.96 5.40 -17.63
N LYS A 85 4.71 5.29 -17.15
CA LYS A 85 3.52 5.63 -17.94
C LYS A 85 3.41 7.12 -18.22
N TYR A 86 3.82 7.96 -17.27
CA TYR A 86 3.78 9.41 -17.39
C TYR A 86 5.12 10.01 -17.80
N GLY A 87 6.14 9.22 -18.13
CA GLY A 87 7.43 9.71 -18.64
C GLY A 87 8.20 10.59 -17.65
N PHE A 88 8.00 10.37 -16.35
CA PHE A 88 8.75 11.03 -15.27
C PHE A 88 9.93 10.18 -14.79
N TYR A 89 10.25 9.09 -15.50
CA TYR A 89 11.49 8.34 -15.29
C TYR A 89 12.67 9.24 -15.69
N GLU A 90 13.38 9.79 -14.70
CA GLU A 90 14.74 10.29 -14.89
C GLU A 90 15.68 9.09 -14.84
N ASP A 91 16.60 8.99 -15.81
CA ASP A 91 17.62 7.93 -15.91
C ASP A 91 18.55 7.87 -14.68
#